data_AF-A0A3S4GGW2-F1
#
_entry.id   AF-A0A3S4GGW2-F1
#
_cell.length_a   1.000
_cell.length_b   1.000
_cell.length_c   1.000
_cell.angle_alpha   90.00
_cell.angle_beta   90.00
_cell.angle_gamma   90.00
#
_symmetry.space_group_name_H-M   'P 1'
#
loop_
_entity.id
_entity.type
_entity.pdbx_description
1 polymer ?
#
loop_
_entity_poly.entity_id
_entity_poly.type
_entity_poly.pdbx_seq_one_letter_code
_entity_poly.pdbx_strand_id
1 'polypeptide(L)'
;MKKLTALFVASTLALGAANLAHAAETTTAPSDSKPMMMHHKGGPGQHDMMFKGLNLTDAQKQQIRDIMKSQRENMKRPSLEERRAMHDLIASDTFDKAKAEAQIDKMEAQHKAMALSRLETQNKIYNILTQSRKNSSMLILRSI
;
A
#
# COMPACT_ATOMS: atom_id res chain seq x y z
N MET A 1 -48.98 -21.39 23.43
CA MET A 1 -48.95 -20.23 24.36
C MET A 1 -47.96 -20.50 25.49
N LYS A 2 -46.77 -19.91 25.45
CA LYS A 2 -45.89 -19.76 26.63
C LYS A 2 -45.18 -18.41 26.52
N LYS A 3 -45.43 -17.56 27.51
CA LYS A 3 -44.95 -16.17 27.67
C LYS A 3 -43.64 -16.23 28.47
N LEU A 4 -42.63 -15.47 28.08
CA LEU A 4 -41.43 -15.22 28.89
C LEU A 4 -41.21 -13.70 28.94
N THR A 5 -41.80 -13.04 29.95
CA THR A 5 -41.11 -12.44 31.11
C THR A 5 -40.10 -11.35 30.74
N ALA A 6 -40.61 -10.11 30.69
CA ALA A 6 -39.83 -8.89 30.74
C ALA A 6 -39.35 -8.64 32.19
N LEU A 7 -38.08 -8.22 32.34
CA LEU A 7 -37.50 -7.79 33.61
C LEU A 7 -37.00 -6.35 33.41
N PHE A 8 -37.73 -5.40 33.98
CA PHE A 8 -37.33 -4.00 34.09
C PHE A 8 -36.41 -3.84 35.30
N VAL A 9 -35.26 -3.19 35.11
CA VAL A 9 -34.57 -2.51 36.22
C VAL A 9 -34.15 -1.13 35.71
N ALA A 10 -34.98 -0.15 36.05
CA ALA A 10 -34.62 1.26 36.02
C ALA A 10 -33.78 1.55 37.26
N SER A 11 -32.51 1.91 37.05
CA SER A 11 -31.67 2.51 38.09
C SER A 11 -31.14 3.83 37.57
N THR A 12 -31.97 4.87 37.67
CA THR A 12 -31.53 6.26 37.63
C THR A 12 -31.09 6.65 39.03
N LEU A 13 -29.78 6.81 39.25
CA LEU A 13 -29.27 7.64 40.34
C LEU A 13 -28.70 8.91 39.70
N ALA A 14 -29.40 10.02 39.94
CA ALA A 14 -29.03 11.34 39.48
C ALA A 14 -28.42 12.16 40.64
N LEU A 15 -27.58 13.12 40.24
CA LEU A 15 -27.02 14.26 40.98
C LEU A 15 -25.79 14.03 41.89
N GLY A 16 -24.64 14.44 41.35
CA GLY A 16 -23.49 14.98 42.09
C GLY A 16 -23.04 16.29 41.42
N ALA A 17 -22.97 17.35 42.20
CA ALA A 17 -23.03 18.75 41.76
C ALA A 17 -21.71 19.38 41.27
N ALA A 18 -21.90 20.50 40.58
CA ALA A 18 -21.06 21.70 40.55
C ALA A 18 -19.69 21.65 39.84
N ASN A 19 -19.70 22.08 38.57
CA ASN A 19 -18.74 23.05 38.07
C ASN A 19 -19.46 23.97 37.06
N LEU A 20 -20.33 24.85 37.59
CA LEU A 20 -20.75 26.06 36.89
C LEU A 20 -19.82 27.18 37.34
N ALA A 21 -18.65 27.27 36.72
CA ALA A 21 -17.90 28.51 36.66
C ALA A 21 -18.22 29.17 35.31
N HIS A 22 -18.70 30.41 35.41
CA HIS A 22 -19.06 31.32 34.34
C HIS A 22 -17.93 31.62 33.34
N ALA A 23 -18.37 32.20 32.21
CA ALA A 23 -17.65 33.02 31.21
C ALA A 23 -17.52 32.29 29.86
N ALA A 24 -18.38 32.60 28.89
CA ALA A 24 -18.28 33.74 27.99
C ALA A 24 -17.15 33.57 26.97
N GLU A 25 -17.56 33.54 25.70
CA GLU A 25 -16.84 34.04 24.53
C GLU A 25 -15.41 33.56 24.25
N THR A 26 -15.27 33.03 23.04
CA THR A 26 -14.03 33.06 22.24
C THR A 26 -12.88 32.23 22.77
N THR A 27 -12.62 31.07 22.16
CA THR A 27 -11.26 30.69 21.75
C THR A 27 -11.38 29.58 20.71
N THR A 28 -11.11 29.98 19.47
CA THR A 28 -10.55 29.14 18.42
C THR A 28 -9.52 28.17 18.99
N ALA A 29 -9.83 26.87 19.03
CA ALA A 29 -8.79 25.87 19.19
C ALA A 29 -8.00 25.80 17.87
N PRO A 30 -6.69 26.10 17.85
CA PRO A 30 -5.88 25.80 16.68
C PRO A 30 -5.79 24.28 16.61
N SER A 31 -6.46 23.68 15.63
CA SER A 31 -6.16 22.31 15.25
C SER A 31 -4.74 22.32 14.69
N ASP A 32 -3.77 22.06 15.56
CA ASP A 32 -2.36 21.85 15.25
C ASP A 32 -2.20 20.50 14.54
N SER A 33 -2.96 20.29 13.47
CA SER A 33 -2.82 19.18 12.56
C SER A 33 -1.67 19.53 11.63
N LYS A 34 -0.44 19.29 12.11
CA LYS A 34 0.74 19.16 11.24
C LYS A 34 0.32 18.30 10.04
N PRO A 35 0.36 18.81 8.81
CA PRO A 35 0.21 17.93 7.67
C PRO A 35 1.45 17.03 7.71
N MET A 36 1.25 15.76 8.02
CA MET A 36 2.24 14.71 7.82
C MET A 36 2.49 14.58 6.31
N MET A 37 3.19 15.56 5.74
CA MET A 37 3.74 15.54 4.41
C MET A 37 4.95 14.61 4.41
N MET A 38 4.72 13.30 4.58
CA MET A 38 5.68 12.32 4.10
C MET A 38 5.53 12.20 2.58
N HIS A 39 5.91 13.28 1.90
CA HIS A 39 6.42 13.14 0.54
C HIS A 39 7.70 12.33 0.65
N HIS A 40 7.63 11.05 0.32
CA HIS A 40 8.81 10.23 0.07
C HIS A 40 9.58 10.85 -1.10
N LYS A 41 10.42 11.83 -0.77
CA LYS A 41 11.50 12.35 -1.59
C LYS A 41 12.33 11.13 -2.00
N GLY A 42 12.51 10.95 -3.30
CA GLY A 42 13.07 9.75 -3.93
C GLY A 42 14.48 9.40 -3.47
N GLY A 43 14.61 8.82 -2.27
CA GLY A 43 15.78 8.05 -1.89
C GLY A 43 15.93 6.84 -2.81
N PRO A 44 17.15 6.27 -2.90
CA PRO A 44 17.43 5.12 -3.77
C PRO A 44 16.32 4.09 -3.57
N GLY A 45 15.58 3.82 -4.65
CA GLY A 45 14.35 3.06 -4.58
C GLY A 45 14.60 1.73 -3.87
N GLN A 46 13.58 1.20 -3.18
CA GLN A 46 13.66 -0.07 -2.43
C GLN A 46 14.31 -1.22 -3.25
N HIS A 47 14.31 -1.11 -4.57
CA HIS A 47 14.98 -2.01 -5.52
C HIS A 47 16.52 -1.98 -5.46
N ASP A 48 17.16 -0.83 -5.21
CA ASP A 48 18.64 -0.76 -5.09
C ASP A 48 19.11 -1.62 -3.91
N MET A 49 18.27 -1.79 -2.87
CA MET A 49 18.58 -2.65 -1.72
C MET A 49 18.55 -4.14 -2.05
N MET A 50 17.71 -4.58 -3.01
CA MET A 50 17.61 -6.01 -3.37
C MET A 50 18.84 -6.52 -4.13
N PHE A 51 19.56 -5.63 -4.82
CA PHE A 51 20.77 -5.97 -5.57
C PHE A 51 22.06 -5.57 -4.84
N LYS A 52 21.96 -4.96 -3.65
CA LYS A 52 23.13 -4.67 -2.80
C LYS A 52 23.74 -5.99 -2.33
N GLY A 53 24.99 -6.22 -2.71
CA GLY A 53 25.74 -7.44 -2.41
C GLY A 53 25.99 -8.37 -3.61
N LEU A 54 25.40 -8.09 -4.77
CA LEU A 54 25.76 -8.75 -6.02
C LEU A 54 26.85 -7.94 -6.74
N ASN A 55 27.94 -8.59 -7.18
CA ASN A 55 28.96 -7.99 -8.02
C ASN A 55 28.42 -7.80 -9.45
N LEU A 56 27.52 -6.83 -9.63
CA LEU A 56 26.96 -6.46 -10.92
C LEU A 56 27.82 -5.39 -11.57
N THR A 57 28.02 -5.51 -12.88
CA THR A 57 28.65 -4.44 -13.66
C THR A 57 27.71 -3.22 -13.71
N ASP A 58 28.27 -2.03 -13.93
CA ASP A 58 27.44 -0.82 -14.00
C ASP A 58 26.48 -0.83 -15.18
N ALA A 59 26.87 -1.47 -16.29
CA ALA A 59 25.99 -1.73 -17.42
C ALA A 59 24.78 -2.62 -17.03
N GLN A 60 24.99 -3.67 -16.24
CA GLN A 60 23.91 -4.54 -15.77
C GLN A 60 22.97 -3.82 -14.80
N LYS A 61 23.53 -3.02 -13.87
CA LYS A 61 22.71 -2.19 -12.98
C LYS A 61 21.84 -1.23 -13.77
N GLN A 62 22.41 -0.60 -14.81
CA GLN A 62 21.67 0.32 -15.66
C GLN A 62 20.53 -0.39 -16.41
N GLN A 63 20.80 -1.54 -17.02
CA GLN A 63 19.77 -2.35 -17.68
C GLN A 63 18.63 -2.75 -16.73
N ILE A 64 18.95 -3.18 -15.51
CA ILE A 64 17.93 -3.53 -14.50
C ILE A 64 17.11 -2.29 -14.11
N ARG A 65 17.74 -1.14 -13.90
CA ARG A 65 17.02 0.12 -13.61
C ARG A 65 16.09 0.52 -14.74
N ASP A 66 16.54 0.41 -15.99
CA ASP A 66 15.73 0.78 -17.17
C ASP A 66 14.52 -0.14 -17.32
N ILE A 67 14.70 -1.45 -17.10
CA ILE A 67 13.59 -2.43 -17.08
C ILE A 67 12.58 -2.07 -15.99
N MET A 68 13.04 -1.79 -14.76
CA MET A 68 12.16 -1.44 -13.64
C MET A 68 11.43 -0.11 -13.87
N LYS A 69 12.11 0.88 -14.47
CA LYS A 69 11.52 2.16 -14.82
C LYS A 69 10.43 1.99 -15.87
N SER A 70 10.71 1.25 -16.94
CA SER A 70 9.73 0.92 -17.98
C SER A 70 8.53 0.15 -17.42
N GLN A 71 8.76 -0.83 -16.54
CA GLN A 71 7.68 -1.53 -15.86
C GLN A 71 6.80 -0.55 -15.07
N ARG A 72 7.41 0.36 -14.30
CA ARG A 72 6.70 1.34 -13.49
C ARG A 72 5.89 2.34 -14.32
N GLU A 73 6.40 2.74 -15.49
CA GLU A 73 5.68 3.60 -16.44
C GLU A 73 4.49 2.88 -17.07
N ASN A 74 4.66 1.59 -17.40
CA ASN A 74 3.60 0.75 -17.96
C ASN A 74 2.55 0.30 -16.93
N MET A 75 2.89 0.30 -15.63
CA MET A 75 1.93 -0.01 -14.57
C MET A 75 1.01 1.18 -14.30
N LYS A 76 -0.22 1.07 -14.81
CA LYS A 76 -1.31 1.99 -14.45
C LYS A 76 -1.61 1.87 -12.96
N ARG A 77 -1.46 2.98 -12.24
CA ARG A 77 -1.86 3.08 -10.83
C ARG A 77 -3.39 3.09 -10.77
N PRO A 78 -4.02 2.48 -9.74
CA PRO A 78 -5.45 2.63 -9.50
C PRO A 78 -5.81 4.12 -9.44
N SER A 79 -6.87 4.49 -10.15
CA SER A 79 -7.44 5.83 -10.21
C SER A 79 -7.89 6.30 -8.83
N LEU A 80 -8.07 7.61 -8.66
CA LEU A 80 -8.55 8.16 -7.39
C LEU A 80 -9.96 7.66 -7.04
N GLU A 81 -10.81 7.46 -8.04
CA GLU A 81 -12.15 6.92 -7.87
C GLU A 81 -12.12 5.47 -7.37
N GLU A 82 -11.32 4.61 -8.00
CA GLU A 82 -11.18 3.21 -7.57
C GLU A 82 -10.64 3.09 -6.14
N ARG A 83 -9.71 3.97 -5.76
CA ARG A 83 -9.20 4.00 -4.38
C ARG A 83 -10.25 4.44 -3.37
N ARG A 84 -11.08 5.42 -3.73
CA ARG A 84 -12.20 5.85 -2.88
C ARG A 84 -13.23 4.73 -2.74
N ALA A 85 -13.65 4.12 -3.84
CA ALA A 85 -14.60 2.99 -3.81
C ALA A 85 -14.10 1.84 -2.91
N MET A 86 -12.82 1.46 -3.01
CA MET A 86 -12.23 0.46 -2.11
C MET A 86 -12.18 0.92 -0.65
N HIS A 87 -11.86 2.18 -0.40
CA HIS A 87 -11.84 2.75 0.95
C HIS A 87 -13.25 2.76 1.56
N ASP A 88 -14.26 3.17 0.79
CA ASP A 88 -15.64 3.27 1.25
C ASP A 88 -16.22 1.89 1.60
N LEU A 89 -15.84 0.84 0.85
CA LEU A 89 -16.18 -0.54 1.18
C LEU A 89 -15.58 -1.02 2.52
N ILE A 90 -14.37 -0.55 2.86
CA ILE A 90 -13.68 -0.92 4.10
C ILE A 90 -14.17 -0.08 5.28
N ALA A 91 -14.47 1.19 5.05
CA ALA A 91 -14.90 2.14 6.08
C ALA A 91 -16.39 2.06 6.41
N SER A 92 -17.17 1.27 5.68
CA SER A 92 -18.61 1.07 5.90
C SER A 92 -18.87 0.31 7.21
N ASP A 93 -19.92 0.70 7.94
CA ASP A 93 -20.36 0.05 9.18
C ASP A 93 -20.75 -1.43 8.98
N THR A 94 -21.19 -1.78 7.77
CA THR A 94 -21.51 -3.16 7.37
C THR A 94 -20.82 -3.52 6.05
N PHE A 95 -20.32 -4.75 5.96
CA PHE A 95 -19.65 -5.23 4.75
C PHE A 95 -20.65 -5.64 3.66
N ASP A 96 -20.63 -4.93 2.53
CA ASP A 96 -21.42 -5.26 1.35
C ASP A 96 -20.58 -6.12 0.38
N LYS A 97 -20.73 -7.44 0.54
CA LYS A 97 -20.00 -8.44 -0.27
C LYS A 97 -20.23 -8.26 -1.77
N ALA A 98 -21.45 -7.96 -2.19
CA ALA A 98 -21.79 -7.85 -3.61
C ALA A 98 -21.11 -6.64 -4.26
N LYS A 99 -21.06 -5.49 -3.56
CA LYS A 99 -20.31 -4.32 -4.04
C LYS A 99 -18.80 -4.56 -4.06
N ALA A 100 -18.28 -5.30 -3.09
CA ALA A 100 -16.86 -5.66 -3.06
C ALA A 100 -16.47 -6.56 -4.25
N GLU A 101 -17.27 -7.59 -4.55
CA GLU A 101 -17.07 -8.46 -5.71
C GLU A 101 -17.13 -7.67 -7.02
N ALA A 102 -18.13 -6.82 -7.21
CA ALA A 102 -18.24 -5.98 -8.42
C ALA A 102 -17.04 -5.03 -8.61
N GLN A 103 -16.53 -4.46 -7.51
CA GLN A 103 -15.35 -3.59 -7.56
C GLN A 103 -14.07 -4.38 -7.88
N ILE A 104 -13.94 -5.61 -7.39
CA ILE A 104 -12.82 -6.51 -7.72
C ILE A 104 -12.88 -6.93 -9.19
N ASP A 105 -14.06 -7.30 -9.70
CA ASP A 105 -14.25 -7.72 -11.09
C ASP A 105 -13.89 -6.59 -12.07
N LYS A 106 -14.26 -5.35 -11.74
CA LYS A 106 -13.86 -4.16 -12.51
C LYS A 106 -12.34 -4.03 -12.63
N MET A 107 -11.59 -4.48 -11.63
CA MET A 107 -10.14 -4.37 -11.56
C MET A 107 -9.40 -5.63 -12.06
N GLU A 108 -10.10 -6.74 -12.29
CA GLU A 108 -9.49 -8.05 -12.59
C GLU A 108 -8.57 -8.00 -13.81
N ALA A 109 -9.03 -7.40 -14.91
CA ALA A 109 -8.26 -7.30 -16.15
C ALA A 109 -6.94 -6.52 -15.94
N GLN A 110 -6.99 -5.43 -15.18
CA GLN A 110 -5.80 -4.64 -14.83
C GLN A 110 -4.85 -5.44 -13.94
N HIS A 111 -5.38 -6.15 -12.95
CA HIS A 111 -4.60 -6.97 -12.04
C HIS A 111 -3.88 -8.11 -12.78
N LYS A 112 -4.57 -8.76 -13.71
CA LYS A 112 -4.00 -9.81 -14.57
C LYS A 112 -2.87 -9.27 -15.44
N ALA A 113 -3.08 -8.13 -16.11
CA ALA A 113 -2.04 -7.49 -16.92
C ALA A 113 -0.82 -7.09 -16.06
N MET A 114 -1.07 -6.58 -14.85
CA MET A 114 -0.02 -6.23 -13.90
C MET A 114 0.79 -7.45 -13.44
N ALA A 115 0.10 -8.55 -13.13
CA ALA A 115 0.73 -9.80 -12.74
C ALA A 115 1.62 -10.36 -13.87
N LEU A 116 1.12 -10.37 -15.10
CA LEU A 116 1.89 -10.82 -16.27
C LEU A 116 3.15 -9.95 -16.49
N SER A 117 2.98 -8.63 -16.51
CA SER A 117 4.09 -7.69 -16.67
C SER A 117 5.16 -7.84 -15.57
N ARG A 118 4.73 -8.14 -14.33
CA ARG A 118 5.64 -8.41 -13.22
C ARG A 118 6.44 -9.70 -13.43
N LEU A 119 5.80 -10.78 -13.88
CA LEU A 119 6.49 -12.04 -14.18
C LEU A 119 7.50 -11.87 -15.32
N GLU A 120 7.13 -11.16 -16.39
CA GLU A 120 8.03 -10.86 -17.49
C GLU A 120 9.24 -10.04 -17.05
N THR A 121 9.02 -9.04 -16.20
CA THR A 121 10.09 -8.20 -15.65
C THR A 121 11.05 -9.03 -14.79
N GLN A 122 10.50 -9.88 -13.92
CA GLN A 122 11.30 -10.79 -13.10
C GLN A 122 12.13 -11.75 -13.96
N ASN A 123 11.56 -12.30 -15.03
CA ASN A 123 12.29 -13.16 -15.96
C ASN A 123 13.47 -12.43 -16.63
N LYS A 124 13.23 -11.22 -17.14
CA LYS A 124 14.29 -10.39 -17.76
C LYS A 124 15.44 -10.10 -16.79
N ILE A 125 15.11 -9.72 -15.55
CA ILE A 125 16.11 -9.45 -14.51
C ILE A 125 16.88 -10.72 -14.17
N TYR A 126 16.20 -11.86 -14.00
CA TYR A 126 16.83 -13.14 -13.72
C TYR A 126 17.87 -13.52 -14.79
N ASN A 127 17.55 -13.33 -16.08
CA ASN A 127 18.47 -13.63 -17.16
C ASN A 127 19.73 -12.75 -17.13
N ILE A 128 19.59 -11.44 -16.82
CA ILE A 128 20.73 -10.53 -16.66
C ILE A 128 21.65 -11.00 -15.52
N LEU A 129 21.05 -11.33 -14.37
CA LEU A 129 21.80 -11.79 -13.19
C LEU A 129 22.49 -13.14 -13.43
N THR A 130 21.83 -14.05 -14.14
CA THR A 130 22.37 -15.37 -14.48
C THR A 130 23.53 -15.25 -15.47
N GLN A 131 23.40 -14.38 -16.48
CA GLN A 131 24.49 -14.13 -17.42
C GLN A 131 25.70 -13.49 -16.74
N SER A 132 25.48 -12.62 -15.75
CA SER A 132 26.55 -12.02 -14.93
C SER A 132 27.39 -13.08 -14.19
N ARG A 133 26.72 -14.05 -13.57
CA ARG A 133 27.39 -15.15 -12.86
C ARG A 133 28.23 -16.01 -13.80
N LYS A 134 27.71 -16.35 -14.98
CA LYS A 134 28.45 -17.11 -16.00
C LYS A 134 29.70 -16.37 -16.49
N ASN A 135 29.58 -15.07 -16.76
CA ASN A 135 30.70 -14.25 -17.20
C ASN A 135 31.79 -14.17 -16.11
N SER A 136 31.39 -14.05 -14.85
CA SER A 136 32.33 -14.04 -13.71
C SER A 136 33.06 -15.39 -13.55
N SER A 137 32.35 -16.52 -13.65
CA SER A 137 32.98 -17.86 -13.64
C SER A 137 33.94 -18.07 -14.81
N MET A 138 33.58 -17.60 -16.01
CA MET A 138 34.43 -17.73 -17.19
C MET A 138 35.70 -16.87 -17.10
N LEU A 139 35.64 -15.72 -16.42
CA LEU A 139 36.79 -14.88 -16.14
C LEU A 139 37.77 -15.52 -15.15
N ILE A 140 37.25 -16.20 -14.12
CA ILE A 140 38.09 -16.94 -13.15
C ILE A 140 38.79 -18.12 -13.83
N LEU A 141 38.09 -18.87 -14.68
CA LEU A 141 38.65 -20.03 -15.41
C LEU A 141 39.70 -19.65 -16.47
N ARG A 142 39.69 -18.42 -17.00
CA ARG A 142 40.69 -17.94 -17.96
C ARG A 142 41.95 -17.36 -17.30
N SER A 143 41.90 -17.15 -15.99
CA SER A 143 42.99 -16.52 -15.23
C SER A 143 43.81 -17.53 -14.40
N ILE A 144 43.56 -18.83 -14.60
CA ILE A 144 44.31 -19.99 -14.12
C ILE A 144 44.97 -20.65 -15.33
#